data_AF-A0A8H6EU76-F1
#
_entry.id   AF-A0A8H6EU76-F1
#
_cell.length_a   1.000
_cell.length_b   1.000
_cell.length_c   1.000
_cell.angle_alpha   90.00
_cell.angle_beta   90.00
_cell.angle_gamma   90.00
#
_symmetry.space_group_name_H-M   'P 1'
#
loop_
_entity.id
_entity.type
_entity.pdbx_description
1 polymer ?
#
loop_
_entity_poly.entity_id
_entity_poly.type
_entity_poly.pdbx_seq_one_letter_code
_entity_poly.pdbx_strand_id
1 'polypeptide(L)'
;MIALNKNKKDVENEQHPGTKLSSLPKTAAYSVSESFKLYFGGKPMKYYEDQLLSNLEFYNKPAKDRRSEIIDTSIDKDGNFIHEFYVENTLPPTKGGEPIEIVLIHGYGAALGFFYRNFEGLTSIPGTKLHAIDLLGFGLSSRPTFPNINGDTIEGVKKAEAFFNDSLEKMENSTRN
;
A
#
# COMPACT_ATOMS: atom_id res chain seq x y z
N MET A 1 -4.59 20.03 53.66
CA MET A 1 -4.31 18.62 53.28
C MET A 1 -3.44 18.63 52.04
N ILE A 2 -2.48 17.72 52.01
CA ILE A 2 -1.19 17.81 51.32
C ILE A 2 -1.34 17.66 49.79
N ALA A 3 -0.81 18.62 49.02
CA ALA A 3 -0.53 18.46 47.61
C ALA A 3 0.80 17.70 47.46
N LEU A 4 0.75 16.48 46.92
CA LEU A 4 1.94 15.69 46.60
C LEU A 4 2.45 16.07 45.21
N ASN A 5 3.54 16.83 45.23
CA ASN A 5 4.42 17.12 44.10
C ASN A 5 5.08 15.82 43.61
N LYS A 6 4.67 15.30 42.45
CA LYS A 6 5.42 14.22 41.77
C LYS A 6 6.39 14.81 40.77
N ASN A 7 7.66 14.46 40.97
CA ASN A 7 8.81 14.94 40.23
C ASN A 7 8.76 14.50 38.75
N LYS A 8 9.20 15.39 37.86
CA LYS A 8 9.25 15.25 36.38
C LYS A 8 10.18 14.12 35.87
N LYS A 9 10.70 13.24 36.75
CA LYS A 9 11.68 12.19 36.40
C LYS A 9 11.08 10.80 36.16
N ASP A 10 9.79 10.61 36.41
CA ASP A 10 9.18 9.26 36.37
C ASP A 10 8.39 8.97 35.08
N VAL A 11 8.49 9.81 34.03
CA VAL A 11 7.76 9.63 32.76
C VAL A 11 8.66 9.19 31.60
N GLU A 12 9.98 9.14 31.77
CA GLU A 12 10.93 8.88 30.66
C GLU A 12 11.41 7.42 30.54
N ASN A 13 10.82 6.45 31.24
CA ASN A 13 11.36 5.08 31.26
C ASN A 13 10.42 3.97 30.79
N GLU A 14 9.72 4.19 29.67
CA GLU A 14 9.17 3.09 28.85
C GLU A 14 9.74 3.19 27.43
N GLN A 15 11.00 2.78 27.30
CA GLN A 15 11.69 2.72 26.03
C GLN A 15 11.41 1.36 25.38
N HIS A 16 10.32 1.28 24.61
CA HIS A 16 10.25 0.31 23.51
C HIS A 16 11.47 0.51 22.60
N PRO A 17 12.01 -0.53 21.92
CA PRO A 17 13.23 -0.41 21.12
C PRO A 17 12.94 0.36 19.82
N GLY A 18 12.68 1.65 19.96
CA GLY A 18 12.62 2.62 18.89
C GLY A 18 14.04 2.89 18.43
N THR A 19 14.35 2.44 17.22
CA THR A 19 15.54 2.81 16.46
C THR A 19 15.80 4.31 16.61
N LYS A 20 16.95 4.69 17.18
CA LYS A 20 17.33 6.10 17.41
C LYS A 20 17.20 6.86 16.08
N LEU A 21 16.52 8.02 16.10
CA LEU A 21 16.35 8.88 14.93
C LEU A 21 17.68 9.27 14.24
N SER A 22 18.80 9.17 14.96
CA SER A 22 20.17 9.39 14.49
C SER A 22 20.73 8.29 13.56
N SER A 23 20.07 7.13 13.44
CA SER A 23 20.52 6.03 12.57
C SER A 23 19.80 5.99 11.22
N LEU A 24 18.92 6.96 10.96
CA LEU A 24 18.42 7.18 9.60
C LEU A 24 19.60 7.72 8.77
N PRO A 25 19.85 7.19 7.55
CA PRO A 25 20.84 7.78 6.67
C PRO A 25 20.48 9.27 6.51
N LYS A 26 21.42 10.16 6.85
CA LYS A 26 21.27 11.59 6.60
C LYS A 26 20.80 11.73 5.16
N THR A 27 19.60 12.24 4.95
CA THR A 27 19.11 12.51 3.60
C THR A 27 20.17 13.35 2.93
N ALA A 28 20.85 12.80 1.93
CA ALA A 28 21.87 13.55 1.21
C ALA A 28 21.12 14.70 0.54
N ALA A 29 21.34 15.92 1.01
CA ALA A 29 20.72 17.09 0.43
C ALA A 29 21.25 17.23 -0.99
N TYR A 30 20.40 16.97 -1.98
CA TYR A 30 20.75 17.11 -3.39
C TYR A 30 21.09 18.58 -3.70
N SER A 31 22.12 18.80 -4.51
CA SER A 31 22.35 20.11 -5.10
C SER A 31 21.19 20.51 -6.03
N VAL A 32 21.09 21.80 -6.36
CA VAL A 32 20.08 22.31 -7.28
C VAL A 32 20.18 21.60 -8.64
N SER A 33 21.39 21.45 -9.18
CA SER A 33 21.63 20.74 -10.44
C SER A 33 21.22 19.27 -10.39
N GLU A 34 21.47 18.58 -9.28
CA GLU A 34 21.05 17.18 -9.11
C GLU A 34 19.54 17.07 -8.99
N SER A 35 18.89 18.03 -8.32
CA SER A 35 17.42 18.09 -8.22
C SER A 35 16.77 18.27 -9.59
N PHE A 36 17.31 19.16 -10.43
CA PHE A 36 16.85 19.31 -11.81
C PHE A 36 17.11 18.06 -12.66
N LYS A 37 18.31 17.47 -12.54
CA LYS A 37 18.64 16.23 -13.25
C LYS A 37 17.73 15.07 -12.83
N LEU A 38 17.35 15.00 -11.56
CA LEU A 38 16.42 14.00 -11.04
C LEU A 38 15.00 14.25 -11.57
N TYR A 39 14.54 15.50 -11.54
CA TYR A 39 13.21 15.88 -12.04
C TYR A 39 13.04 15.51 -13.52
N PHE A 40 14.02 15.85 -14.36
CA PHE A 40 13.96 15.53 -15.79
C PHE A 40 14.40 14.10 -16.12
N GLY A 41 15.10 13.43 -15.20
CA GLY A 41 15.61 12.06 -15.35
C GLY A 41 14.69 10.99 -14.79
N GLY A 42 13.42 11.31 -14.53
CA GLY A 42 12.43 10.43 -13.93
C GLY A 42 12.37 9.07 -14.61
N LYS A 43 12.25 8.01 -13.81
CA LYS A 43 12.06 6.64 -14.28
C LYS A 43 10.56 6.31 -14.35
N PRO A 44 10.16 5.24 -15.08
CA PRO A 44 8.79 4.75 -15.04
C PRO A 44 8.37 4.44 -13.59
N MET A 45 7.10 4.66 -13.24
CA MET A 45 6.62 4.48 -11.87
C MET A 45 6.87 3.05 -11.33
N LYS A 46 6.75 2.06 -12.22
CA LYS A 46 7.05 0.65 -11.92
C LYS A 46 8.47 0.43 -11.40
N TYR A 47 9.45 1.19 -11.91
CA TYR A 47 10.81 1.11 -11.41
C TYR A 47 10.89 1.46 -9.92
N TYR A 48 10.18 2.50 -9.47
CA TYR A 48 10.21 2.92 -8.08
C TYR A 48 9.45 1.96 -7.15
N GLU A 49 8.34 1.39 -7.61
CA GLU A 49 7.65 0.32 -6.90
C GLU A 49 8.56 -0.90 -6.73
N ASP A 50 9.16 -1.38 -7.82
CA ASP A 50 10.06 -2.53 -7.78
C ASP A 50 11.22 -2.28 -6.80
N GLN A 51 11.80 -1.07 -6.79
CA GLN A 51 12.84 -0.69 -5.82
C GLN A 51 12.31 -0.70 -4.37
N LEU A 52 11.10 -0.18 -4.13
CA LEU A 52 10.51 -0.17 -2.80
C LEU A 52 10.23 -1.58 -2.30
N LEU A 53 9.52 -2.39 -3.09
CA LEU A 53 9.09 -3.74 -2.73
C LEU A 53 10.27 -4.72 -2.66
N SER A 54 11.36 -4.48 -3.39
CA SER A 54 12.58 -5.31 -3.31
C SER A 54 13.25 -5.36 -1.93
N ASN A 55 12.85 -4.49 -1.01
CA ASN A 55 13.29 -4.56 0.38
C ASN A 55 12.54 -5.62 1.20
N LEU A 56 11.42 -6.17 0.69
CA LEU A 56 10.71 -7.29 1.31
C LEU A 56 11.39 -8.60 0.93
N GLU A 57 11.59 -9.49 1.91
CA GLU A 57 12.29 -10.77 1.68
C GLU A 57 11.53 -11.70 0.72
N PHE A 58 10.21 -11.56 0.65
CA PHE A 58 9.31 -12.40 -0.14
C PHE A 58 8.97 -11.79 -1.52
N TYR A 59 9.54 -10.63 -1.88
CA TYR A 59 9.28 -9.97 -3.17
C TYR A 59 10.14 -10.54 -4.30
N ASN A 60 9.51 -10.89 -5.43
CA ASN A 60 10.13 -11.53 -6.61
C ASN A 60 10.88 -12.85 -6.34
N LYS A 61 10.84 -13.35 -5.11
CA LYS A 61 11.42 -14.63 -4.70
C LYS A 61 10.52 -15.21 -3.59
N PRO A 62 10.07 -16.46 -3.71
CA PRO A 62 9.35 -17.09 -2.61
C PRO A 62 10.27 -17.16 -1.38
N ALA A 63 9.81 -16.59 -0.27
CA ALA A 63 10.42 -16.81 1.03
C ALA A 63 9.99 -18.18 1.58
N LYS A 64 10.49 -18.53 2.77
CA LYS A 64 10.18 -19.82 3.40
C LYS A 64 8.68 -20.01 3.67
N ASP A 65 7.99 -18.95 4.04
CA ASP A 65 6.61 -18.95 4.53
C ASP A 65 5.66 -18.05 3.74
N ARG A 66 6.18 -17.27 2.78
CA ARG A 66 5.42 -16.28 2.03
C ARG A 66 5.85 -16.24 0.57
N ARG A 67 4.89 -15.99 -0.31
CA ARG A 67 5.14 -15.60 -1.71
C ARG A 67 4.38 -14.32 -2.01
N SER A 68 4.89 -13.55 -2.96
CA SER A 68 4.16 -12.40 -3.48
C SER A 68 4.14 -12.37 -4.99
N GLU A 69 3.15 -11.69 -5.53
CA GLU A 69 2.93 -11.49 -6.95
C GLU A 69 2.45 -10.06 -7.23
N ILE A 70 2.81 -9.55 -8.40
CA ILE A 70 2.23 -8.33 -8.95
C ILE A 70 1.18 -8.75 -9.97
N ILE A 71 -0.05 -8.32 -9.76
CA ILE A 71 -1.20 -8.73 -10.57
C ILE A 71 -1.82 -7.47 -11.18
N ASP A 72 -1.96 -7.46 -12.50
CA ASP A 72 -2.72 -6.44 -13.23
C ASP A 72 -4.03 -7.05 -13.72
N THR A 73 -5.11 -6.84 -12.97
CA THR A 73 -6.41 -7.45 -13.26
C THR A 73 -7.19 -6.56 -14.22
N SER A 74 -7.45 -7.05 -15.43
CA SER A 74 -8.25 -6.35 -16.44
C SER A 74 -9.70 -6.21 -15.98
N ILE A 75 -10.25 -4.99 -15.99
CA ILE A 75 -11.62 -4.71 -15.53
C ILE A 75 -12.61 -4.43 -16.67
N ASP A 76 -12.13 -4.21 -17.89
CA ASP A 76 -12.98 -4.06 -19.08
C ASP A 76 -12.27 -4.48 -20.36
N LYS A 77 -12.95 -4.28 -21.50
CA LYS A 77 -12.44 -4.59 -22.85
C LYS A 77 -11.57 -3.46 -23.43
N ASP A 78 -11.57 -2.29 -22.78
CA ASP A 78 -10.84 -1.10 -23.22
C ASP A 78 -9.38 -1.12 -22.72
N GLY A 79 -9.00 -2.17 -22.00
CA GLY A 79 -7.66 -2.38 -21.48
C GLY A 79 -7.42 -1.68 -20.14
N ASN A 80 -8.49 -1.27 -19.43
CA ASN A 80 -8.33 -0.77 -18.07
C ASN A 80 -8.07 -1.93 -17.12
N PHE A 81 -7.25 -1.67 -16.11
CA PHE A 81 -6.84 -2.67 -15.13
C PHE A 81 -6.64 -2.04 -13.75
N ILE A 82 -6.81 -2.87 -12.74
CA ILE A 82 -6.43 -2.57 -11.36
C ILE A 82 -5.11 -3.28 -11.08
N HIS A 83 -4.15 -2.49 -10.61
CA HIS A 83 -2.84 -2.94 -10.19
C HIS A 83 -2.87 -3.37 -8.73
N GLU A 84 -2.24 -4.51 -8.46
CA GLU A 84 -2.26 -5.16 -7.16
C GLU A 84 -0.88 -5.73 -6.80
N PHE A 85 -0.50 -5.54 -5.54
CA PHE A 85 0.53 -6.32 -4.88
C PHE A 85 -0.12 -7.37 -3.96
N TYR A 86 -0.07 -8.63 -4.40
CA TYR A 86 -0.62 -9.78 -3.68
C TYR A 86 0.48 -10.47 -2.86
N VAL A 87 0.16 -10.82 -1.61
CA VAL A 87 1.05 -11.60 -0.75
C VAL A 87 0.26 -12.72 -0.08
N GLU A 88 0.77 -13.95 -0.17
CA GLU A 88 0.19 -15.10 0.50
C GLU A 88 1.19 -15.74 1.45
N ASN A 89 0.76 -15.92 2.69
CA ASN A 89 1.42 -16.78 3.66
C ASN A 89 1.03 -18.24 3.38
N THR A 90 2.01 -19.06 3.02
CA THR A 90 1.83 -20.45 2.58
C THR A 90 1.70 -21.44 3.74
N LEU A 91 1.89 -20.98 4.98
CA LEU A 91 1.67 -21.81 6.17
C LEU A 91 0.16 -21.98 6.41
N PRO A 92 -0.27 -23.13 6.93
CA PRO A 92 -1.68 -23.36 7.23
C PRO A 92 -2.19 -22.40 8.31
N PRO A 93 -3.47 -21.97 8.25
CA PRO A 93 -4.08 -21.12 9.26
C PRO A 93 -3.93 -21.72 10.67
N THR A 94 -3.61 -20.85 11.63
CA THR A 94 -3.44 -21.28 13.02
C THR A 94 -4.81 -21.69 13.59
N LYS A 95 -4.92 -22.92 14.11
CA LYS A 95 -6.13 -23.55 14.69
C LYS A 95 -7.16 -24.15 13.71
N GLY A 96 -6.77 -24.44 12.46
CA GLY A 96 -7.68 -25.09 11.50
C GLY A 96 -8.89 -24.22 11.11
N GLY A 97 -8.76 -22.90 11.27
CA GLY A 97 -9.73 -21.92 10.77
C GLY A 97 -9.51 -21.60 9.29
N GLU A 98 -10.38 -20.75 8.76
CA GLU A 98 -10.29 -20.26 7.39
C GLU A 98 -9.09 -19.30 7.20
N PRO A 99 -8.54 -19.20 5.98
CA PRO A 99 -7.56 -18.18 5.61
C PRO A 99 -8.05 -16.76 5.95
N ILE A 100 -7.11 -15.88 6.32
CA ILE A 100 -7.41 -14.47 6.59
C ILE A 100 -7.17 -13.69 5.30
N GLU A 101 -8.24 -13.14 4.71
CA GLU A 101 -8.15 -12.29 3.53
C GLU A 101 -8.14 -10.81 3.96
N ILE A 102 -7.11 -10.06 3.57
CA ILE A 102 -6.93 -8.64 3.90
C ILE A 102 -6.87 -7.83 2.60
N VAL A 103 -7.76 -6.86 2.42
CA VAL A 103 -7.69 -5.91 1.30
C VAL A 103 -7.22 -4.55 1.83
N LEU A 104 -6.10 -4.05 1.31
CA LEU A 104 -5.56 -2.73 1.63
C LEU A 104 -5.80 -1.76 0.47
N ILE A 105 -6.55 -0.71 0.76
CA ILE A 105 -6.90 0.33 -0.20
C ILE A 105 -6.32 1.66 0.30
N HIS A 106 -5.55 2.33 -0.55
CA HIS A 106 -4.98 3.63 -0.21
C HIS A 106 -6.01 4.76 -0.39
N GLY A 107 -5.74 5.92 0.22
CA GLY A 107 -6.55 7.14 0.06
C GLY A 107 -6.13 8.02 -1.12
N TYR A 108 -6.77 9.18 -1.27
CA TYR A 108 -6.44 10.15 -2.31
C TYR A 108 -4.96 10.59 -2.28
N GLY A 109 -4.34 10.67 -3.46
CA GLY A 109 -2.95 11.15 -3.62
C GLY A 109 -1.87 10.16 -3.17
N ALA A 110 -2.26 8.90 -2.90
CA ALA A 110 -1.36 7.83 -2.51
C ALA A 110 -1.34 6.69 -3.55
N ALA A 111 -0.57 5.65 -3.23
CA ALA A 111 -0.49 4.37 -3.93
C ALA A 111 -0.19 3.27 -2.90
N LEU A 112 -0.28 2.00 -3.29
CA LEU A 112 -0.10 0.82 -2.42
C LEU A 112 1.23 0.83 -1.66
N GLY A 113 2.27 1.47 -2.23
CA GLY A 113 3.58 1.59 -1.61
C GLY A 113 3.59 2.30 -0.25
N PHE A 114 2.55 3.08 0.07
CA PHE A 114 2.39 3.70 1.39
C PHE A 114 2.28 2.67 2.53
N PHE A 115 1.80 1.46 2.23
CA PHE A 115 1.68 0.36 3.18
C PHE A 115 2.93 -0.54 3.24
N TYR A 116 4.03 -0.19 2.54
CA TYR A 116 5.23 -1.03 2.44
C TYR A 116 5.72 -1.58 3.79
N ARG A 117 5.76 -0.73 4.83
CA ARG A 117 6.21 -1.13 6.17
C ARG A 117 5.22 -2.01 6.93
N ASN A 118 3.97 -2.06 6.49
CA ASN A 118 2.91 -2.85 7.10
C ASN A 118 2.84 -4.27 6.55
N PHE A 119 3.28 -4.50 5.30
CA PHE A 119 3.16 -5.79 4.63
C PHE A 119 3.83 -6.93 5.40
N GLU A 120 5.04 -6.72 5.92
CA GLU A 120 5.77 -7.70 6.72
C GLU A 120 4.95 -8.17 7.94
N GLY A 121 4.41 -7.21 8.71
CA GLY A 121 3.65 -7.49 9.91
C GLY A 121 2.29 -8.12 9.64
N LEU A 122 1.55 -7.60 8.65
CA LEU A 122 0.22 -8.10 8.30
C LEU A 122 0.28 -9.51 7.73
N THR A 123 1.30 -9.83 6.95
CA THR A 123 1.44 -11.15 6.31
C THR A 123 2.14 -12.19 7.18
N SER A 124 2.62 -11.82 8.36
CA SER A 124 3.31 -12.74 9.28
C SER A 124 2.39 -13.81 9.89
N ILE A 125 1.08 -13.57 9.89
CA ILE A 125 0.09 -14.51 10.45
C ILE A 125 -0.12 -15.67 9.46
N PRO A 126 0.07 -16.94 9.86
CA PRO A 126 -0.14 -18.10 9.00
C PRO A 126 -1.52 -18.13 8.35
N GLY A 127 -1.57 -18.46 7.06
CA GLY A 127 -2.80 -18.49 6.28
C GLY A 127 -3.36 -17.13 5.86
N THR A 128 -2.59 -16.05 6.05
CA THR A 128 -3.00 -14.72 5.58
C THR A 128 -2.74 -14.54 4.10
N LYS A 129 -3.69 -13.92 3.42
CA LYS A 129 -3.58 -13.40 2.06
C LYS A 129 -3.87 -11.92 2.09
N LEU A 130 -3.00 -11.14 1.47
CA LEU A 130 -3.05 -9.69 1.46
C LEU A 130 -3.10 -9.21 0.03
N HIS A 131 -4.10 -8.38 -0.25
CA HIS A 131 -4.40 -7.75 -1.53
C HIS A 131 -4.20 -6.23 -1.35
N ALA A 132 -3.02 -5.70 -1.70
CA ALA A 132 -2.79 -4.26 -1.67
C ALA A 132 -3.01 -3.68 -3.06
N ILE A 133 -4.03 -2.84 -3.22
CA ILE A 133 -4.50 -2.39 -4.53
C ILE A 133 -4.31 -0.90 -4.74
N ASP A 134 -4.00 -0.51 -5.97
CA ASP A 134 -4.09 0.86 -6.42
C ASP A 134 -5.48 1.14 -7.00
N LEU A 135 -6.14 2.20 -6.52
CA LEU A 135 -7.43 2.61 -7.06
C LEU A 135 -7.32 3.00 -8.54
N LEU A 136 -8.38 2.79 -9.32
CA LEU A 136 -8.45 3.24 -10.72
C LEU A 136 -8.11 4.74 -10.82
N GLY A 137 -7.16 5.11 -11.68
CA GLY A 137 -6.63 6.47 -11.78
C GLY A 137 -5.40 6.77 -10.91
N PHE A 138 -5.04 5.90 -9.98
CA PHE A 138 -3.95 6.08 -9.03
C PHE A 138 -2.85 5.04 -9.21
N GLY A 139 -1.69 5.32 -8.59
CA GLY A 139 -0.52 4.44 -8.62
C GLY A 139 -0.22 3.87 -10.00
N LEU A 140 -0.12 2.55 -10.11
CA LEU A 140 0.12 1.84 -11.36
C LEU A 140 -1.15 1.32 -12.05
N SER A 141 -2.33 1.48 -11.45
CA SER A 141 -3.60 1.20 -12.10
C SER A 141 -3.82 2.09 -13.33
N SER A 142 -4.68 1.63 -14.25
CA SER A 142 -4.98 2.39 -15.46
C SER A 142 -5.65 3.74 -15.11
N ARG A 143 -5.55 4.70 -16.04
CA ARG A 143 -6.04 6.08 -15.84
C ARG A 143 -7.11 6.46 -16.88
N PRO A 144 -8.28 5.81 -16.87
CA PRO A 144 -9.36 6.19 -17.78
C PRO A 144 -9.86 7.59 -17.46
N THR A 145 -10.48 8.22 -18.45
CA THR A 145 -11.06 9.56 -18.30
C THR A 145 -12.10 9.55 -17.18
N PHE A 146 -11.86 10.36 -16.16
CA PHE A 146 -12.80 10.53 -15.07
C PHE A 146 -14.11 11.17 -15.60
N PRO A 147 -15.29 10.67 -15.19
CA PRO A 147 -16.55 11.23 -15.66
C PRO A 147 -16.66 12.71 -15.32
N ASN A 148 -17.22 13.49 -16.26
CA ASN A 148 -17.65 14.84 -15.94
C ASN A 148 -18.77 14.77 -14.90
N ILE A 149 -18.55 15.40 -13.75
CA ILE A 149 -19.45 15.47 -12.60
C ILE A 149 -19.53 16.89 -12.08
N ASN A 150 -20.69 17.24 -11.52
CA ASN A 150 -20.83 18.42 -10.67
C ASN A 150 -20.73 17.98 -9.21
N GLY A 151 -19.64 18.34 -8.53
CA GLY A 151 -19.38 17.93 -7.15
C GLY A 151 -20.38 18.47 -6.12
N ASP A 152 -21.14 19.51 -6.48
CA ASP A 152 -22.14 20.13 -5.60
C ASP A 152 -23.50 19.40 -5.64
N THR A 153 -23.67 18.42 -6.52
CA THR A 153 -24.91 17.64 -6.61
C THR A 153 -24.74 16.23 -6.08
N ILE A 154 -25.80 15.70 -5.45
CA ILE A 154 -25.84 14.32 -4.98
C ILE A 154 -25.60 13.34 -6.13
N GLU A 155 -26.10 13.65 -7.33
CA GLU A 155 -25.90 12.84 -8.53
C GLU A 155 -24.43 12.80 -8.96
N GLY A 156 -23.73 13.94 -8.90
CA GLY A 156 -22.30 13.99 -9.21
C GLY A 156 -21.46 13.19 -8.22
N VAL A 157 -21.78 13.28 -6.92
CA VAL A 157 -21.14 12.47 -5.88
C VAL A 157 -21.37 10.98 -6.12
N LYS A 158 -22.61 10.55 -6.39
CA LYS A 158 -22.93 9.15 -6.69
C LYS A 158 -22.20 8.64 -7.94
N LYS A 159 -22.06 9.48 -8.96
CA LYS A 159 -21.32 9.12 -10.18
C LYS A 159 -19.82 8.99 -9.93
N ALA A 160 -19.26 9.82 -9.05
CA ALA A 160 -17.87 9.69 -8.61
C ALA A 160 -17.66 8.40 -7.81
N GLU A 161 -18.56 8.11 -6.86
CA GLU A 161 -18.53 6.89 -6.05
C GLU A 161 -18.63 5.64 -6.94
N ALA A 162 -19.60 5.61 -7.85
CA ALA A 162 -19.77 4.50 -8.80
C ALA A 162 -18.50 4.27 -9.65
N PHE A 163 -17.81 5.32 -10.09
CA PHE A 163 -16.57 5.18 -10.85
C PHE A 163 -15.52 4.32 -10.12
N PHE A 164 -15.38 4.49 -8.80
CA PHE A 164 -14.43 3.70 -8.01
C PHE A 164 -15.01 2.34 -7.61
N ASN A 165 -16.24 2.30 -7.11
CA ASN A 165 -16.86 1.06 -6.64
C ASN A 165 -17.02 0.04 -7.78
N ASP A 166 -17.53 0.47 -8.93
CA ASP A 166 -17.72 -0.40 -10.10
C ASP A 166 -16.39 -1.01 -10.56
N SER A 167 -15.28 -0.25 -10.44
CA SER A 167 -13.95 -0.75 -10.80
C SER A 167 -13.47 -1.86 -9.88
N LEU A 168 -13.74 -1.74 -8.57
CA LEU A 168 -13.38 -2.73 -7.56
C LEU A 168 -14.25 -3.99 -7.67
N GLU A 169 -15.55 -3.83 -7.88
CA GLU A 169 -16.46 -4.96 -8.11
C GLU A 169 -16.06 -5.76 -9.36
N LYS A 170 -15.65 -5.08 -10.43
CA LYS A 170 -15.16 -5.75 -11.65
C LYS A 170 -13.88 -6.54 -11.40
N MET A 171 -12.92 -5.96 -10.68
CA MET A 171 -11.70 -6.65 -10.27
C MET A 171 -12.04 -7.90 -9.45
N GLU A 172 -12.86 -7.76 -8.41
CA GLU A 172 -13.26 -8.86 -7.53
C GLU A 172 -13.93 -10.01 -8.30
N ASN A 173 -14.81 -9.67 -9.24
CA ASN A 173 -15.47 -10.66 -10.10
C ASN A 173 -14.50 -11.34 -11.08
N SER A 174 -13.43 -10.66 -11.50
CA SER A 174 -12.39 -11.26 -12.34
C SER A 174 -11.52 -12.25 -11.57
N THR A 175 -11.27 -12.01 -10.27
CA THR A 175 -10.42 -12.87 -9.44
C THR A 175 -11.14 -14.14 -8.95
N ARG A 176 -12.48 -14.17 -9.01
CA ARG A 176 -13.31 -15.32 -8.57
C ARG A 176 -13.58 -16.37 -9.66
N ASN A 177 -13.28 -16.09 -10.93
CA ASN A 177 -13.51 -16.99 -12.07
C ASN A 177 -12.23 -17.72 -12.49
#